data_AF-A0A2U0D6E0-F1
#
_entry.id   AF-A0A2U0D6E0-F1
#
_cell.length_a   1.000
_cell.length_b   1.000
_cell.length_c   1.000
_cell.angle_alpha   90.00
_cell.angle_beta   90.00
_cell.angle_gamma   90.00
#
_symmetry.space_group_name_H-M   'P 1'
#
loop_
_entity.id
_entity.type
_entity.pdbx_description
1 polymer ?
#
loop_
_entity_poly.entity_id
_entity_poly.type
_entity_poly.pdbx_seq_one_letter_code
_entity_poly.pdbx_strand_id
1 'polypeptide(L)'
;MHFFAQNPTTNWEQFQNWFMGQNEGQDFFYDENYWEDPNLSFPAQALPSWNAFYAAYPHENSAQLYGVVGGAVAQAQIDYPAQTVNGCALKVSRALNYSGVIIPNIPGKTLKGADGKYYFLNAKALNAWMRKTFGVSPNNPKHINLTKLDGGNNGKNFPNLIKNKKGIFSMVSPQNSTWASGHADILYPNGTCKANCHFFDGDISYIDIWILN
;
A
#
# COMPACT_ATOMS: atom_id res chain seq x y z
N MET A 1 -30.92 -6.51 11.33
CA MET A 1 -30.81 -7.38 12.53
C MET A 1 -30.35 -8.82 12.20
N HIS A 2 -29.69 -9.09 11.06
CA HIS A 2 -29.31 -10.47 10.67
C HIS A 2 -27.81 -10.82 10.80
N PHE A 3 -26.91 -9.85 10.99
CA PHE A 3 -25.47 -10.11 10.92
C PHE A 3 -24.95 -10.99 12.08
N PHE A 4 -25.28 -10.66 13.33
CA PHE A 4 -24.86 -11.45 14.50
C PHE A 4 -25.54 -12.83 14.56
N ALA A 5 -26.72 -12.98 13.94
CA ALA A 5 -27.39 -14.27 13.83
C ALA A 5 -26.66 -15.23 12.89
N GLN A 6 -25.98 -14.70 11.87
CA GLN A 6 -25.17 -15.48 10.92
C GLN A 6 -23.70 -15.59 11.35
N ASN A 7 -23.24 -14.73 12.27
CA ASN A 7 -21.85 -14.65 12.73
C ASN A 7 -21.77 -14.61 14.26
N PRO A 8 -22.19 -15.69 14.95
CA PRO A 8 -22.39 -15.71 16.40
C PRO A 8 -21.10 -15.56 17.22
N THR A 9 -19.93 -15.73 16.61
CA THR A 9 -18.61 -15.56 17.23
C THR A 9 -18.06 -14.14 17.11
N THR A 10 -18.76 -13.26 16.40
CA THR A 10 -18.36 -11.85 16.22
C THR A 10 -18.97 -11.02 17.34
N ASN A 11 -18.14 -10.36 18.14
CA ASN A 11 -18.60 -9.44 19.19
C ASN A 11 -18.86 -8.02 18.63
N TRP A 12 -19.50 -7.16 19.42
CA TRP A 12 -19.86 -5.80 18.98
C TRP A 12 -18.66 -4.93 18.61
N GLU A 13 -17.53 -5.07 19.31
CA GLU A 13 -16.28 -4.37 19.02
C GLU A 13 -15.69 -4.79 17.66
N GLN A 14 -15.75 -6.09 17.35
CA GLN A 14 -15.34 -6.65 16.06
C GLN A 14 -16.24 -6.18 14.91
N PHE A 15 -17.55 -6.06 15.17
CA PHE A 15 -18.49 -5.47 14.22
C PHE A 15 -18.20 -3.98 13.96
N GLN A 16 -17.92 -3.19 15.00
CA GLN A 16 -17.57 -1.78 14.82
C GLN A 16 -16.27 -1.61 14.03
N ASN A 17 -15.25 -2.44 14.27
CA ASN A 17 -14.00 -2.37 13.52
C ASN A 17 -14.19 -2.77 12.04
N TRP A 18 -14.93 -3.83 11.76
CA TRP A 18 -15.17 -4.30 10.38
C TRP A 18 -16.09 -3.42 9.54
N PHE A 19 -17.07 -2.77 10.15
CA PHE A 19 -18.13 -2.05 9.43
C PHE A 19 -18.17 -0.55 9.73
N MET A 20 -17.39 -0.09 10.72
CA MET A 20 -17.37 1.31 11.18
C MET A 20 -15.94 1.85 11.36
N GLY A 21 -14.93 1.18 10.79
CA GLY A 21 -13.55 1.66 10.72
C GLY A 21 -13.39 3.02 10.02
N GLN A 22 -12.30 3.72 10.30
CA GLN A 22 -12.00 5.02 9.68
C GLN A 22 -11.68 4.84 8.20
N ASN A 23 -12.41 5.55 7.34
CA ASN A 23 -12.16 5.53 5.89
C ASN A 23 -10.82 6.22 5.57
N GLU A 24 -9.87 5.56 4.90
CA GLU A 24 -8.59 6.18 4.50
C GLU A 24 -8.73 7.14 3.29
N GLY A 25 -9.90 7.12 2.64
CA GLY A 25 -10.16 7.80 1.39
C GLY A 25 -9.83 6.94 0.17
N GLN A 26 -10.34 7.35 -0.98
CA GLN A 26 -10.03 6.72 -2.25
C GLN A 26 -8.58 7.00 -2.66
N ASP A 27 -7.96 6.06 -3.38
CA ASP A 27 -6.58 6.09 -3.83
C ASP A 27 -6.48 5.89 -5.36
N PHE A 28 -6.80 6.92 -6.15
CA PHE A 28 -6.76 6.99 -7.62
C PHE A 28 -7.38 5.77 -8.35
N PHE A 29 -7.31 5.73 -9.68
CA PHE A 29 -7.96 4.69 -10.47
C PHE A 29 -7.13 3.40 -10.55
N TYR A 30 -7.79 2.25 -10.38
CA TYR A 30 -7.20 0.92 -10.58
C TYR A 30 -7.73 0.29 -11.88
N ASP A 31 -6.84 -0.25 -12.72
CA ASP A 31 -7.19 -0.94 -13.97
C ASP A 31 -6.88 -2.43 -13.84
N GLU A 32 -7.93 -3.19 -13.56
CA GLU A 32 -7.85 -4.63 -13.31
C GLU A 32 -7.34 -5.40 -14.54
N ASN A 33 -7.80 -5.04 -15.74
CA ASN A 33 -7.40 -5.72 -16.97
C ASN A 33 -5.89 -5.60 -17.23
N TYR A 34 -5.31 -4.44 -16.93
CA TYR A 34 -3.88 -4.23 -17.07
C TYR A 34 -3.08 -4.97 -15.99
N TRP A 35 -3.45 -4.82 -14.72
CA TRP A 35 -2.62 -5.28 -13.60
C TRP A 35 -2.67 -6.79 -13.35
N GLU A 36 -3.81 -7.40 -13.68
CA GLU A 36 -4.06 -8.84 -13.51
C GLU A 36 -3.67 -9.65 -14.76
N ASP A 37 -3.14 -9.01 -15.83
CA ASP A 37 -2.58 -9.73 -16.98
C ASP A 37 -1.38 -10.59 -16.54
N PRO A 38 -1.44 -11.92 -16.70
CA PRO A 38 -0.34 -12.82 -16.32
C PRO A 38 0.93 -12.62 -17.17
N ASN A 39 0.82 -12.01 -18.36
CA ASN A 39 1.95 -11.73 -19.23
C ASN A 39 2.60 -10.37 -18.96
N LEU A 40 1.97 -9.51 -18.14
CA LEU A 40 2.54 -8.24 -17.77
C LEU A 40 3.79 -8.47 -16.90
N SER A 41 4.92 -8.00 -17.39
CA SER A 41 6.21 -8.09 -16.71
C SER A 41 6.91 -6.74 -16.71
N PHE A 42 7.79 -6.55 -15.72
CA PHE A 42 8.64 -5.36 -15.61
C PHE A 42 10.09 -5.81 -15.41
N PRO A 43 11.08 -4.99 -15.82
CA PRO A 43 12.46 -5.27 -15.51
C PRO A 43 12.65 -5.44 -14.00
N ALA A 44 13.31 -6.53 -13.62
CA ALA A 44 13.61 -6.79 -12.22
C ALA A 44 14.54 -5.70 -11.67
N GLN A 45 14.29 -5.27 -10.44
CA GLN A 45 15.15 -4.31 -9.73
C GLN A 45 15.49 -4.84 -8.34
N ALA A 46 16.64 -4.46 -7.82
CA ALA A 46 16.99 -4.76 -6.44
C ALA A 46 16.13 -3.93 -5.48
N LEU A 47 15.82 -4.51 -4.31
CA LEU A 47 15.24 -3.75 -3.21
C LEU A 47 16.23 -2.68 -2.72
N PRO A 48 15.76 -1.48 -2.32
CA PRO A 48 16.62 -0.46 -1.74
C PRO A 48 17.16 -0.90 -0.37
N SER A 49 18.20 -0.22 0.13
CA SER A 49 18.60 -0.40 1.53
C SER A 49 17.57 0.24 2.46
N TRP A 50 17.47 -0.27 3.71
CA TRP A 50 16.62 0.32 4.73
C TRP A 50 16.98 1.79 4.96
N ASN A 51 18.27 2.10 5.07
CA ASN A 51 18.72 3.47 5.34
C ASN A 51 18.33 4.44 4.22
N ALA A 52 18.50 4.04 2.95
CA ALA A 52 18.13 4.88 1.82
C ALA A 52 16.61 5.07 1.75
N PHE A 53 15.83 4.00 1.90
CA PHE A 53 14.38 4.07 1.89
C PHE A 53 13.82 4.90 3.05
N TYR A 54 14.32 4.68 4.26
CA TYR A 54 13.94 5.43 5.47
C TYR A 54 14.26 6.93 5.32
N ALA A 55 15.46 7.27 4.86
CA ALA A 55 15.86 8.66 4.66
C ALA A 55 15.04 9.36 3.57
N ALA A 56 14.60 8.62 2.56
CA ALA A 56 13.76 9.11 1.47
C ALA A 56 12.26 9.16 1.82
N TYR A 57 11.83 8.56 2.93
CA TYR A 57 10.42 8.44 3.24
C TYR A 57 9.80 9.78 3.67
N PRO A 58 8.76 10.30 3.00
CA PRO A 58 8.27 11.66 3.23
C PRO A 58 7.70 11.87 4.63
N HIS A 59 7.85 13.09 5.16
CA HIS A 59 7.29 13.51 6.46
C HIS A 59 5.99 14.31 6.31
N GLU A 60 5.74 14.81 5.12
CA GLU A 60 4.57 15.54 4.73
C GLU A 60 3.32 14.66 4.84
N ASN A 61 2.18 15.29 5.17
CA ASN A 61 0.90 14.63 5.04
C ASN A 61 0.55 14.40 3.56
N SER A 62 -0.46 13.56 3.30
CA SER A 62 -0.87 13.20 1.94
C SER A 62 -1.15 14.44 1.10
N ALA A 63 -1.93 15.40 1.62
CA ALA A 63 -2.33 16.58 0.88
C ALA A 63 -1.15 17.48 0.49
N GLN A 64 -0.19 17.68 1.39
CA GLN A 64 1.03 18.46 1.14
C GLN A 64 1.94 17.79 0.11
N LEU A 65 2.03 16.46 0.16
CA LEU A 65 2.99 15.70 -0.66
C LEU A 65 2.72 15.84 -2.16
N TYR A 66 1.45 15.94 -2.58
CA TYR A 66 1.10 16.19 -3.98
C TYR A 66 1.76 17.47 -4.51
N GLY A 67 1.69 18.56 -3.76
CA GLY A 67 2.35 19.83 -4.11
C GLY A 67 3.88 19.73 -4.08
N VAL A 68 4.45 19.00 -3.13
CA VAL A 68 5.91 18.79 -3.03
C VAL A 68 6.45 17.98 -4.21
N VAL A 69 5.70 17.02 -4.72
CA VAL A 69 6.07 16.25 -5.91
C VAL A 69 5.84 17.07 -7.19
N GLY A 70 4.78 17.87 -7.23
CA GLY A 70 4.50 18.78 -8.34
C GLY A 70 4.14 18.07 -9.65
N GLY A 71 4.16 18.81 -10.75
CA GLY A 71 3.92 18.26 -12.09
C GLY A 71 2.51 17.67 -12.25
N ALA A 72 2.41 16.57 -13.00
CA ALA A 72 1.14 15.88 -13.22
C ALA A 72 0.58 15.26 -11.93
N VAL A 73 1.43 14.99 -10.94
CA VAL A 73 1.00 14.50 -9.62
C VAL A 73 0.18 15.58 -8.90
N ALA A 74 0.71 16.81 -8.79
CA ALA A 74 -0.04 17.91 -8.17
C ALA A 74 -1.33 18.23 -8.95
N GLN A 75 -1.28 18.19 -10.29
CA GLN A 75 -2.46 18.43 -11.11
C GLN A 75 -3.56 17.40 -10.87
N ALA A 76 -3.21 16.13 -10.66
CA ALA A 76 -4.20 15.09 -10.36
C ALA A 76 -5.00 15.37 -9.08
N GLN A 77 -4.40 16.03 -8.08
CA GLN A 77 -5.12 16.41 -6.87
C GLN A 77 -6.16 17.52 -7.11
N ILE A 78 -5.90 18.39 -8.09
CA ILE A 78 -6.82 19.45 -8.50
C ILE A 78 -7.97 18.87 -9.35
N ASP A 79 -7.62 17.99 -10.29
CA ASP A 79 -8.57 17.42 -11.25
C ASP A 79 -9.46 16.34 -10.62
N TYR A 80 -8.91 15.58 -9.66
CA TYR A 80 -9.55 14.43 -9.02
C TYR A 80 -9.45 14.46 -7.48
N PRO A 81 -9.90 15.54 -6.81
CA PRO A 81 -9.65 15.76 -5.38
C PRO A 81 -10.23 14.66 -4.48
N ALA A 82 -11.36 14.07 -4.88
CA ALA A 82 -12.01 12.98 -4.14
C ALA A 82 -11.24 11.65 -4.27
N GLN A 83 -10.48 11.47 -5.35
CA GLN A 83 -9.69 10.27 -5.64
C GLN A 83 -8.24 10.39 -5.18
N THR A 84 -7.81 11.56 -4.71
CA THR A 84 -6.43 11.80 -4.24
C THR A 84 -6.39 12.11 -2.74
N VAL A 85 -7.39 11.66 -1.99
CA VAL A 85 -7.47 11.85 -0.54
C VAL A 85 -6.35 11.06 0.14
N ASN A 86 -6.16 9.81 -0.26
CA ASN A 86 -5.07 8.98 0.24
C ASN A 86 -3.79 9.20 -0.59
N GLY A 87 -2.68 9.46 0.10
CA GLY A 87 -1.35 9.65 -0.49
C GLY A 87 -0.36 8.55 -0.12
N CYS A 88 -0.84 7.41 0.41
CA CYS A 88 -0.01 6.30 0.87
C CYS A 88 0.90 5.76 -0.24
N ALA A 89 0.34 5.48 -1.42
CA ALA A 89 1.09 5.02 -2.58
C ALA A 89 2.08 6.09 -3.09
N LEU A 90 1.73 7.37 -3.00
CA LEU A 90 2.61 8.47 -3.38
C LEU A 90 3.83 8.56 -2.45
N LYS A 91 3.63 8.37 -1.13
CA LYS A 91 4.72 8.35 -0.14
C LYS A 91 5.72 7.23 -0.42
N VAL A 92 5.24 6.01 -0.61
CA VAL A 92 6.10 4.87 -0.94
C VAL A 92 6.75 5.05 -2.32
N SER A 93 6.03 5.56 -3.32
CA SER A 93 6.59 5.86 -4.64
C SER A 93 7.75 6.85 -4.56
N ARG A 94 7.61 7.91 -3.76
CA ARG A 94 8.70 8.86 -3.53
C ARG A 94 9.87 8.22 -2.81
N ALA A 95 9.63 7.45 -1.75
CA ALA A 95 10.67 6.75 -1.03
C ALA A 95 11.46 5.79 -1.93
N LEU A 96 10.78 5.05 -2.82
CA LEU A 96 11.39 4.18 -3.82
C LEU A 96 12.27 4.96 -4.81
N ASN A 97 11.69 5.99 -5.44
CA ASN A 97 12.38 6.86 -6.39
C ASN A 97 13.67 7.46 -5.82
N TYR A 98 13.64 7.90 -4.57
CA TYR A 98 14.76 8.56 -3.90
C TYR A 98 15.69 7.59 -3.15
N SER A 99 15.40 6.28 -3.19
CA SER A 99 16.26 5.22 -2.65
C SER A 99 16.92 4.35 -3.74
N GLY A 100 16.83 4.78 -5.00
CA GLY A 100 17.53 4.17 -6.14
C GLY A 100 16.69 3.22 -6.99
N VAL A 101 15.40 3.09 -6.70
CA VAL A 101 14.46 2.34 -7.54
C VAL A 101 13.87 3.25 -8.61
N ILE A 102 13.79 2.78 -9.84
CA ILE A 102 13.21 3.54 -10.95
C ILE A 102 11.77 3.07 -11.17
N ILE A 103 10.80 3.94 -10.90
CA ILE A 103 9.42 3.72 -11.31
C ILE A 103 9.30 4.11 -12.79
N PRO A 104 8.89 3.20 -13.69
CA PRO A 104 8.81 3.48 -15.11
C PRO A 104 7.61 4.37 -15.44
N ASN A 105 7.65 4.99 -16.61
CA ASN A 105 6.46 5.57 -17.21
C ASN A 105 5.51 4.46 -17.67
N ILE A 106 4.40 4.30 -16.97
CA ILE A 106 3.31 3.42 -17.37
C ILE A 106 2.12 4.32 -17.74
N PRO A 107 1.81 4.48 -19.05
CA PRO A 107 0.75 5.35 -19.51
C PRO A 107 -0.58 5.12 -18.78
N GLY A 108 -1.13 6.17 -18.18
CA GLY A 108 -2.39 6.12 -17.44
C GLY A 108 -2.34 5.39 -16.09
N LYS A 109 -1.18 4.93 -15.62
CA LYS A 109 -1.01 4.24 -14.31
C LYS A 109 -0.03 4.95 -13.38
N THR A 110 0.97 5.62 -13.94
CA THR A 110 1.92 6.45 -13.20
C THR A 110 1.89 7.88 -13.70
N LEU A 111 2.05 8.85 -12.80
CA LEU A 111 2.10 10.27 -13.14
C LEU A 111 3.50 10.83 -12.96
N LYS A 112 3.89 11.74 -13.85
CA LYS A 112 5.20 12.39 -13.81
C LYS A 112 5.20 13.57 -12.84
N GLY A 113 6.08 13.53 -11.85
CA GLY A 113 6.33 14.66 -10.93
C GLY A 113 7.11 15.79 -11.61
N ALA A 114 7.19 16.95 -10.94
CA ALA A 114 8.01 18.07 -11.41
C ALA A 114 9.52 17.71 -11.44
N ASP A 115 9.94 16.73 -10.64
CA ASP A 115 11.29 16.22 -10.59
C ASP A 115 11.63 15.20 -11.70
N GLY A 116 10.71 15.02 -12.66
CA GLY A 116 10.89 14.16 -13.82
C GLY A 116 10.69 12.66 -13.59
N LYS A 117 10.45 12.24 -12.34
CA LYS A 117 10.22 10.83 -11.98
C LYS A 117 8.73 10.47 -12.05
N TYR A 118 8.43 9.18 -12.03
CA TYR A 118 7.07 8.66 -12.12
C TYR A 118 6.59 8.12 -10.77
N TYR A 119 5.30 8.24 -10.48
CA TYR A 119 4.71 7.94 -9.18
C TYR A 119 3.40 7.18 -9.33
N PHE A 120 3.18 6.19 -8.47
CA PHE A 120 1.88 5.57 -8.28
C PHE A 120 1.06 6.37 -7.26
N LEU A 121 -0.23 6.51 -7.54
CA LEU A 121 -1.20 7.10 -6.60
C LEU A 121 -2.18 6.07 -6.03
N ASN A 122 -2.24 4.87 -6.63
CA ASN A 122 -3.09 3.77 -6.19
C ASN A 122 -2.25 2.68 -5.50
N ALA A 123 -2.64 2.27 -4.30
CA ALA A 123 -1.90 1.33 -3.46
C ALA A 123 -1.89 -0.09 -4.05
N LYS A 124 -3.02 -0.56 -4.58
CA LYS A 124 -3.12 -1.88 -5.22
C LYS A 124 -2.26 -1.96 -6.49
N ALA A 125 -2.25 -0.91 -7.31
CA ALA A 125 -1.39 -0.80 -8.50
C ALA A 125 0.10 -0.80 -8.13
N LEU A 126 0.48 -0.03 -7.12
CA LEU A 126 1.84 -0.03 -6.59
C LEU A 126 2.26 -1.43 -6.11
N ASN A 127 1.40 -2.12 -5.35
CA ASN A 127 1.66 -3.49 -4.90
C ASN A 127 1.88 -4.44 -6.09
N ALA A 128 0.96 -4.43 -7.07
CA ALA A 128 1.04 -5.29 -8.24
C ALA A 128 2.34 -5.09 -9.02
N TRP A 129 2.78 -3.83 -9.18
CA TRP A 129 4.06 -3.51 -9.79
C TRP A 129 5.26 -3.98 -8.93
N MET A 130 5.23 -3.79 -7.60
CA MET A 130 6.32 -4.23 -6.70
C MET A 130 6.49 -5.76 -6.71
N ARG A 131 5.39 -6.53 -6.71
CA ARG A 131 5.43 -8.00 -6.83
C ARG A 131 6.12 -8.44 -8.12
N LYS A 132 5.85 -7.76 -9.24
CA LYS A 132 6.46 -8.05 -10.55
C LYS A 132 7.90 -7.55 -10.66
N THR A 133 8.26 -6.46 -9.97
CA THR A 133 9.57 -5.80 -10.07
C THR A 133 10.60 -6.36 -9.09
N PHE A 134 10.21 -6.62 -7.85
CA PHE A 134 11.08 -7.16 -6.80
C PHE A 134 10.95 -8.68 -6.64
N GLY A 135 9.93 -9.27 -7.26
CA GLY A 135 9.58 -10.66 -7.05
C GLY A 135 8.88 -10.92 -5.72
N VAL A 136 8.32 -12.12 -5.62
CA VAL A 136 7.61 -12.64 -4.45
C VAL A 136 8.23 -13.95 -3.99
N SER A 137 7.92 -14.36 -2.76
CA SER A 137 8.29 -15.67 -2.22
C SER A 137 7.70 -16.80 -3.08
N PRO A 138 8.42 -17.92 -3.32
CA PRO A 138 9.73 -18.26 -2.76
C PRO A 138 10.94 -17.64 -3.50
N ASN A 139 10.74 -17.04 -4.67
CA ASN A 139 11.83 -16.52 -5.51
C ASN A 139 12.56 -15.32 -4.88
N ASN A 140 11.85 -14.50 -4.12
CA ASN A 140 12.43 -13.46 -3.29
C ASN A 140 12.29 -13.82 -1.79
N PRO A 141 13.37 -14.22 -1.10
CA PRO A 141 13.32 -14.58 0.31
C PRO A 141 13.11 -13.37 1.25
N LYS A 142 13.28 -12.15 0.75
CA LYS A 142 12.98 -10.91 1.50
C LYS A 142 11.51 -10.52 1.41
N HIS A 143 10.72 -11.22 0.60
CA HIS A 143 9.29 -11.02 0.50
C HIS A 143 8.53 -11.93 1.46
N ILE A 144 7.56 -11.36 2.17
CA ILE A 144 6.61 -12.10 2.98
C ILE A 144 5.21 -11.75 2.48
N ASN A 145 4.39 -12.79 2.25
CA ASN A 145 2.96 -12.65 2.02
C ASN A 145 2.24 -13.14 3.27
N LEU A 146 1.37 -12.30 3.83
CA LEU A 146 0.45 -12.65 4.91
C LEU A 146 -0.96 -12.55 4.36
N THR A 147 -1.67 -13.66 4.34
CA THR A 147 -3.06 -13.73 3.91
C THR A 147 -4.02 -13.29 5.01
N LYS A 148 -5.29 -13.10 4.65
CA LYS A 148 -6.37 -12.90 5.64
C LYS A 148 -6.38 -13.95 6.75
N LEU A 149 -6.07 -15.21 6.43
CA LEU A 149 -6.05 -16.31 7.40
C LEU A 149 -4.95 -16.15 8.44
N ASP A 150 -3.77 -15.68 8.03
CA ASP A 150 -2.63 -15.45 8.92
C ASP A 150 -2.96 -14.41 10.00
N GLY A 151 -3.74 -13.39 9.64
CA GLY A 151 -4.23 -12.36 10.55
C GLY A 151 -5.08 -12.87 11.71
N GLY A 152 -5.63 -14.08 11.60
CA GLY A 152 -6.53 -14.65 12.61
C GLY A 152 -7.81 -13.83 12.78
N ASN A 153 -8.47 -14.01 13.93
CA ASN A 153 -9.72 -13.30 14.19
C ASN A 153 -9.47 -11.78 14.27
N ASN A 154 -10.05 -11.01 13.34
CA ASN A 154 -9.91 -9.56 13.27
C ASN A 154 -8.45 -9.07 13.15
N GLY A 155 -7.58 -9.76 12.41
CA GLY A 155 -6.21 -9.28 12.21
C GLY A 155 -5.32 -9.27 13.47
N LYS A 156 -5.79 -9.83 14.60
CA LYS A 156 -5.09 -9.83 15.89
C LYS A 156 -3.68 -10.40 15.85
N ASN A 157 -3.39 -11.27 14.88
CA ASN A 157 -2.08 -11.87 14.74
C ASN A 157 -1.09 -10.97 13.97
N PHE A 158 -1.57 -10.05 13.13
CA PHE A 158 -0.71 -9.24 12.26
C PHE A 158 0.39 -8.48 13.01
N PRO A 159 0.11 -7.77 14.14
CA PRO A 159 1.15 -7.05 14.88
C PRO A 159 2.34 -7.94 15.27
N ASN A 160 2.06 -9.19 15.69
CA ASN A 160 3.11 -10.14 16.05
C ASN A 160 3.83 -10.69 14.82
N LEU A 161 3.10 -10.94 13.73
CA LEU A 161 3.65 -11.45 12.48
C LEU A 161 4.61 -10.48 11.81
N ILE A 162 4.42 -9.16 12.00
CA ILE A 162 5.28 -8.13 11.40
C ILE A 162 6.37 -7.60 12.35
N LYS A 163 6.35 -8.03 13.61
CA LYS A 163 7.33 -7.61 14.62
C LYS A 163 8.74 -8.01 14.19
N ASN A 164 9.73 -7.15 14.50
CA ASN A 164 11.14 -7.33 14.13
C ASN A 164 11.40 -7.36 12.62
N LYS A 165 10.45 -6.89 11.81
CA LYS A 165 10.62 -6.67 10.38
C LYS A 165 10.69 -5.18 10.11
N LYS A 166 11.45 -4.79 9.11
CA LYS A 166 11.56 -3.40 8.66
C LYS A 166 11.60 -3.37 7.14
N GLY A 167 10.99 -2.36 6.53
CA GLY A 167 11.00 -2.22 5.08
C GLY A 167 9.75 -1.58 4.51
N ILE A 168 9.24 -2.18 3.43
CA ILE A 168 8.06 -1.69 2.72
C ILE A 168 6.85 -2.54 3.12
N PHE A 169 5.81 -1.89 3.61
CA PHE A 169 4.52 -2.48 3.93
C PHE A 169 3.53 -2.19 2.81
N SER A 170 2.81 -3.20 2.34
CA SER A 170 1.76 -3.02 1.35
C SER A 170 0.61 -3.99 1.60
N MET A 171 -0.55 -3.45 1.90
CA MET A 171 -1.78 -4.19 2.15
C MET A 171 -2.74 -3.96 0.98
N VAL A 172 -3.41 -5.02 0.54
CA VAL A 172 -4.40 -4.98 -0.54
C VAL A 172 -5.77 -5.38 0.02
N SER A 173 -6.77 -4.55 -0.25
CA SER A 173 -8.16 -4.80 0.14
C SER A 173 -8.88 -5.65 -0.92
N PRO A 174 -9.96 -6.37 -0.55
CA PRO A 174 -10.81 -7.06 -1.51
C PRO A 174 -11.44 -6.12 -2.54
N GLN A 175 -11.86 -6.68 -3.66
CA GLN A 175 -12.64 -5.96 -4.67
C GLN A 175 -13.93 -5.40 -4.03
N ASN A 176 -14.24 -4.13 -4.33
CA ASN A 176 -15.37 -3.38 -3.76
C ASN A 176 -15.22 -2.98 -2.27
N SER A 177 -14.00 -3.01 -1.72
CA SER A 177 -13.74 -2.40 -0.42
C SER A 177 -14.24 -0.95 -0.38
N THR A 178 -15.05 -0.63 0.62
CA THR A 178 -15.58 0.73 0.86
C THR A 178 -14.59 1.62 1.58
N TRP A 179 -13.47 1.05 2.04
CA TRP A 179 -12.43 1.72 2.81
C TRP A 179 -11.36 2.36 1.92
N ALA A 180 -10.60 1.54 1.19
CA ALA A 180 -9.56 1.93 0.24
C ALA A 180 -9.20 0.70 -0.62
N SER A 181 -8.55 0.89 -1.78
CA SER A 181 -8.07 -0.26 -2.57
C SER A 181 -6.96 -1.05 -1.85
N GLY A 182 -6.28 -0.39 -0.92
CA GLY A 182 -5.24 -0.94 -0.07
C GLY A 182 -4.56 0.16 0.74
N HIS A 183 -3.43 -0.17 1.34
CA HIS A 183 -2.58 0.76 2.08
C HIS A 183 -1.11 0.45 1.80
N ALA A 184 -0.27 1.48 1.76
CA ALA A 184 1.17 1.31 1.56
C ALA A 184 1.94 2.26 2.47
N ASP A 185 2.93 1.74 3.20
CA ASP A 185 3.67 2.54 4.18
C ASP A 185 5.08 2.01 4.40
N ILE A 186 5.85 2.75 5.19
CA ILE A 186 7.09 2.28 5.78
C ILE A 186 6.80 1.40 6.99
N LEU A 187 7.47 0.25 7.06
CA LEU A 187 7.44 -0.65 8.21
C LEU A 187 8.67 -0.44 9.09
N TYR A 188 8.46 -0.06 10.34
CA TYR A 188 9.51 0.10 11.33
C TYR A 188 9.82 -1.23 12.07
N PRO A 189 11.06 -1.43 12.56
CA PRO A 189 11.48 -2.66 13.26
C PRO A 189 10.60 -3.08 14.44
N ASN A 190 9.92 -2.14 15.07
CA ASN A 190 9.00 -2.38 16.18
C ASN A 190 7.64 -2.96 15.75
N GLY A 191 7.41 -3.20 14.45
CA GLY A 191 6.14 -3.69 13.92
C GLY A 191 5.07 -2.61 13.83
N THR A 192 5.47 -1.35 13.61
CA THR A 192 4.54 -0.23 13.39
C THR A 192 4.78 0.44 12.04
N CYS A 193 3.77 1.13 11.54
CA CYS A 193 3.81 1.92 10.32
C CYS A 193 3.62 3.40 10.66
N LYS A 194 4.08 4.31 9.80
CA LYS A 194 4.06 5.76 10.08
C LYS A 194 2.65 6.32 10.17
N ALA A 195 1.75 5.87 9.30
CA ALA A 195 0.36 6.28 9.23
C ALA A 195 -0.58 5.34 10.00
N ASN A 196 -0.05 4.43 10.83
CA ASN A 196 -0.70 3.20 11.30
C ASN A 196 -0.71 2.10 10.23
N CYS A 197 -0.72 0.83 10.63
CA CYS A 197 -0.70 -0.30 9.67
C CYS A 197 -2.12 -0.80 9.32
N HIS A 198 -3.15 -0.22 9.93
CA HIS A 198 -4.56 -0.44 9.61
C HIS A 198 -5.05 -1.91 9.64
N PHE A 199 -4.49 -2.73 10.53
CA PHE A 199 -4.89 -4.15 10.66
C PHE A 199 -6.35 -4.40 11.04
N PHE A 200 -7.03 -3.37 11.54
CA PHE A 200 -8.35 -3.47 12.14
C PHE A 200 -9.38 -2.59 11.43
N ASP A 201 -8.99 -1.84 10.40
CA ASP A 201 -9.79 -0.74 9.87
C ASP A 201 -10.62 -1.13 8.65
N GLY A 202 -10.34 -2.28 8.03
CA GLY A 202 -11.11 -2.80 6.91
C GLY A 202 -10.77 -4.25 6.56
N ASP A 203 -11.46 -4.79 5.56
CA ASP A 203 -11.19 -6.14 5.09
C ASP A 203 -9.86 -6.19 4.32
N ILE A 204 -9.05 -7.21 4.60
CA ILE A 204 -7.71 -7.38 4.08
C ILE A 204 -7.71 -8.65 3.23
N SER A 205 -7.32 -8.56 1.97
CA SER A 205 -7.08 -9.74 1.14
C SER A 205 -5.73 -10.35 1.50
N TYR A 206 -4.68 -9.54 1.46
CA TYR A 206 -3.34 -9.92 1.87
C TYR A 206 -2.48 -8.69 2.19
N ILE A 207 -1.35 -8.94 2.84
CA ILE A 207 -0.27 -8.00 3.12
C ILE A 207 1.01 -8.57 2.53
N ASP A 208 1.67 -7.79 1.69
CA ASP A 208 3.04 -8.04 1.26
C ASP A 208 4.00 -7.13 2.02
N ILE A 209 5.11 -7.72 2.44
CA ILE A 209 6.22 -7.02 3.10
C ILE A 209 7.49 -7.34 2.33
N TRP A 210 8.21 -6.30 1.92
CA TRP A 210 9.57 -6.43 1.43
C TRP A 210 10.54 -5.98 2.52
N ILE A 211 11.28 -6.92 3.09
CA ILE A 211 12.29 -6.67 4.12
C ILE A 211 13.46 -5.93 3.50
N LEU A 212 13.80 -4.78 4.06
CA LEU A 212 14.96 -3.98 3.66
C LEU A 212 16.07 -4.13 4.70
N ASN A 213 17.33 -4.22 4.25
CA ASN A 213 18.50 -4.36 5.12
C ASN A 213 19.11 -3.00 5.45
#